data_AF-A0A0G1QPU2-F1
#
_entry.id   AF-A0A0G1QPU2-F1
#
_cell.length_a   1.000
_cell.length_b   1.000
_cell.length_c   1.000
_cell.angle_alpha   90.00
_cell.angle_beta   90.00
_cell.angle_gamma   90.00
#
_symmetry.space_group_name_H-M   'P 1'
#
loop_
_entity.id
_entity.type
_entity.pdbx_description
1 polymer ?
#
loop_
_entity_poly.entity_id
_entity_poly.type
_entity_poly.pdbx_seq_one_letter_code
_entity_poly.pdbx_strand_id
1 'polypeptide(L)'
;MLRLVGIDLPVDKRIEVALTYVYGIGPKISRIILDKAKIDLNTRAKDLSAVEVSKLQKILEEFKVEGDLRKDIRENIQRLKRIGCYRGYRHSVGLLKNIKNVTDGRIYILATFNNTVVTITDLTGNVIAWSSTGKVGFKGSRKSTPFAATSAITAAVDAGKAMGLRQAAVYIKGPGPGRDAALRVLRGIGIKVTEMQDVTPIPHNGARAKKPRHG
;
A
#
# COMPACT_ATOMS: atom_id res chain seq x y z
N MET A 1 -16.34 -5.47 -34.52
CA MET A 1 -15.61 -5.14 -33.27
C MET A 1 -15.30 -3.66 -33.30
N LEU A 2 -15.56 -2.93 -32.21
CA LEU A 2 -15.29 -1.50 -32.14
C LEU A 2 -13.88 -1.29 -31.58
N ARG A 3 -12.96 -0.82 -32.41
CA ARG A 3 -11.58 -0.54 -32.02
C ARG A 3 -11.36 0.97 -31.90
N LEU A 4 -10.99 1.42 -30.70
CA LEU A 4 -10.68 2.82 -30.43
C LEU A 4 -9.27 2.90 -29.82
N VAL A 5 -8.39 3.73 -30.41
CA VAL A 5 -6.99 3.95 -29.96
C VAL A 5 -6.22 2.63 -29.80
N GLY A 6 -6.41 1.71 -30.75
CA GLY A 6 -5.69 0.43 -30.78
C GLY A 6 -6.23 -0.67 -29.85
N ILE A 7 -7.28 -0.38 -29.05
CA ILE A 7 -7.91 -1.32 -28.11
C ILE A 7 -9.33 -1.67 -28.53
N ASP A 8 -9.68 -2.94 -28.33
CA ASP A 8 -11.03 -3.45 -28.58
C ASP A 8 -11.93 -3.13 -27.38
N LEU A 9 -12.98 -2.36 -27.63
CA LEU A 9 -13.95 -1.99 -26.61
C LEU A 9 -15.03 -3.07 -26.45
N PRO A 10 -15.52 -3.32 -25.22
CA PRO A 10 -16.61 -4.26 -24.99
C PRO A 10 -17.90 -3.75 -25.62
N VAL A 11 -18.45 -4.54 -26.55
CA VAL A 11 -19.57 -4.15 -27.42
C VAL A 11 -20.91 -4.02 -26.69
N ASP A 12 -21.09 -4.80 -25.61
CA ASP A 12 -22.37 -4.89 -24.88
C ASP A 12 -22.57 -3.79 -23.84
N LYS A 13 -21.50 -3.06 -23.49
CA LYS A 13 -21.52 -2.04 -22.44
C LYS A 13 -21.95 -0.69 -22.98
N ARG A 14 -22.50 0.14 -22.09
CA ARG A 14 -22.74 1.56 -22.35
C ARG A 14 -21.42 2.26 -22.69
N ILE A 15 -21.47 3.22 -23.59
CA ILE A 15 -20.26 3.87 -24.10
C ILE A 15 -19.45 4.56 -23.00
N GLU A 16 -20.10 5.15 -21.99
CA GLU A 16 -19.44 5.76 -20.82
C GLU A 16 -18.53 4.75 -20.09
N VAL A 17 -19.00 3.52 -19.94
CA VAL A 17 -18.23 2.45 -19.27
C VAL A 17 -17.23 1.83 -20.24
N ALA A 18 -17.59 1.66 -21.51
CA ALA A 18 -16.72 1.09 -22.51
C ALA A 18 -15.45 1.93 -22.67
N LEU A 19 -15.56 3.27 -22.73
CA LEU A 19 -14.41 4.18 -22.84
C LEU A 19 -13.42 4.05 -21.67
N THR A 20 -13.86 3.68 -20.47
CA THR A 20 -12.94 3.48 -19.32
C THR A 20 -12.00 2.27 -19.46
N TYR A 21 -12.22 1.41 -20.46
CA TYR A 21 -11.28 0.34 -20.78
C TYR A 21 -9.98 0.85 -21.43
N VAL A 22 -10.02 2.06 -21.99
CA VAL A 22 -8.83 2.77 -22.46
C VAL A 22 -8.09 3.36 -21.26
N TYR A 23 -6.84 2.95 -21.08
CA TYR A 23 -5.97 3.40 -20.01
C TYR A 23 -5.77 4.93 -20.06
N GLY A 24 -6.05 5.58 -18.94
CA GLY A 24 -6.06 7.03 -18.82
C GLY A 24 -7.44 7.66 -18.84
N ILE A 25 -8.47 6.92 -19.27
CA ILE A 25 -9.85 7.40 -19.27
C ILE A 25 -10.58 6.91 -18.01
N GLY A 26 -10.80 7.82 -17.08
CA GLY A 26 -11.72 7.60 -15.96
C GLY A 26 -13.17 7.94 -16.32
N PRO A 27 -14.14 7.63 -15.44
CA PRO A 27 -15.57 7.92 -15.68
C PRO A 27 -15.84 9.42 -15.93
N LYS A 28 -15.13 10.31 -15.22
CA LYS A 28 -15.25 11.77 -15.44
C LYS A 28 -14.77 12.20 -16.83
N ILE A 29 -13.62 11.68 -17.26
CA ILE A 29 -13.02 12.02 -18.57
C ILE A 29 -13.90 11.46 -19.69
N SER A 30 -14.45 10.25 -19.51
CA SER A 30 -15.39 9.66 -20.45
C SER A 30 -16.63 10.55 -20.66
N ARG A 31 -17.21 11.12 -19.59
CA ARG A 31 -18.35 12.05 -19.73
C ARG A 31 -17.98 13.29 -20.52
N ILE A 32 -16.83 13.90 -20.20
CA ILE A 32 -16.34 15.08 -20.93
C ILE A 32 -16.15 14.79 -22.42
N ILE A 33 -15.62 13.61 -22.76
CA ILE A 33 -15.45 13.19 -24.16
C ILE A 33 -16.80 13.01 -24.85
N LEU A 34 -17.77 12.39 -24.19
CA LEU A 34 -19.10 12.15 -24.75
C LEU A 34 -19.92 13.44 -24.90
N ASP A 35 -19.83 14.34 -23.94
CA ASP A 35 -20.45 15.67 -24.00
C ASP A 35 -19.87 16.49 -25.15
N LYS A 36 -18.54 16.48 -25.34
CA LYS A 36 -17.87 17.10 -26.50
C LYS A 36 -18.30 16.47 -27.82
N ALA A 37 -18.47 15.15 -27.85
CA ALA A 37 -18.90 14.42 -29.04
C ALA A 37 -20.40 14.59 -29.34
N LYS A 38 -21.19 15.11 -28.37
CA LYS A 38 -22.65 15.16 -28.38
C LYS A 38 -23.29 13.78 -28.60
N ILE A 39 -22.72 12.75 -27.96
CA ILE A 39 -23.22 11.36 -28.00
C ILE A 39 -23.94 11.08 -26.69
N ASP A 40 -25.09 10.41 -26.76
CA ASP A 40 -25.82 10.03 -25.55
C ASP A 40 -25.07 8.95 -24.74
N LEU A 41 -25.03 9.14 -23.43
CA LEU A 41 -24.31 8.32 -22.44
C LEU A 41 -24.80 6.87 -22.40
N ASN A 42 -26.09 6.66 -22.71
CA ASN A 42 -26.74 5.35 -22.61
C ASN A 42 -26.63 4.51 -23.87
N THR A 43 -26.11 5.07 -24.96
CA THR A 43 -25.83 4.32 -26.19
C THR A 43 -24.87 3.17 -25.89
N ARG A 44 -25.12 2.01 -26.50
CA ARG A 44 -24.22 0.87 -26.38
C ARG A 44 -23.11 0.98 -27.41
N ALA A 45 -21.94 0.45 -27.09
CA ALA A 45 -20.79 0.48 -27.99
C ALA A 45 -21.05 -0.18 -29.35
N LYS A 46 -21.99 -1.13 -29.44
CA LYS A 46 -22.43 -1.75 -30.70
C LYS A 46 -23.22 -0.84 -31.63
N ASP A 47 -23.92 0.16 -31.08
CA ASP A 47 -24.89 0.98 -31.82
C ASP A 47 -24.25 2.27 -32.36
N LEU A 48 -22.92 2.41 -32.24
CA LEU A 48 -22.20 3.57 -32.73
C LEU A 48 -22.05 3.58 -34.25
N SER A 49 -22.39 4.72 -34.85
CA SER A 49 -22.15 4.96 -36.28
C SER A 49 -20.66 5.22 -36.57
N ALA A 50 -20.20 4.89 -37.77
CA ALA A 50 -18.82 5.15 -38.19
C ALA A 50 -18.42 6.64 -38.07
N VAL A 51 -19.39 7.55 -38.22
CA VAL A 51 -19.19 9.00 -38.06
C VAL A 51 -18.92 9.37 -36.60
N GLU A 52 -19.66 8.79 -35.66
CA GLU A 52 -19.47 9.01 -34.22
C GLU A 52 -18.14 8.43 -33.73
N VAL A 53 -17.75 7.27 -34.25
CA VAL A 53 -16.43 6.67 -33.96
C VAL A 53 -15.30 7.59 -34.42
N SER A 54 -15.43 8.18 -35.61
CA SER A 54 -14.44 9.13 -36.14
C SER A 54 -14.36 10.41 -35.30
N LYS A 55 -15.50 10.90 -34.80
CA LYS A 55 -15.54 12.06 -33.88
C LYS A 55 -14.87 11.74 -32.55
N LEU A 56 -15.12 10.55 -31.99
CA LEU A 56 -14.50 10.11 -30.75
C LEU A 56 -12.99 9.96 -30.89
N GLN A 57 -12.50 9.41 -32.01
CA GLN A 57 -11.05 9.32 -32.28
C GLN A 57 -10.40 10.71 -32.27
N LYS A 58 -10.98 11.69 -32.97
CA LYS A 58 -10.45 13.06 -33.00
C LYS A 58 -10.41 13.72 -31.62
N ILE A 59 -11.45 13.53 -30.81
CA ILE A 59 -11.50 14.09 -29.44
C ILE A 59 -10.51 13.36 -28.52
N LEU A 60 -10.32 12.05 -28.72
CA LEU A 60 -9.38 11.25 -27.94
C LEU A 60 -7.92 11.64 -28.17
N GLU A 61 -7.57 12.13 -29.36
CA GLU A 61 -6.22 12.65 -29.66
C GLU A 61 -5.85 13.88 -28.81
N GLU A 62 -6.82 14.65 -28.32
CA GLU A 62 -6.56 15.77 -27.38
C GLU A 62 -6.08 15.28 -26.00
N PHE A 63 -6.39 14.03 -25.65
CA PHE A 63 -6.07 13.47 -24.35
C PHE A 63 -4.89 12.51 -24.45
N LYS A 64 -3.99 12.59 -23.46
CA LYS A 64 -2.91 11.59 -23.31
C LYS A 64 -3.50 10.27 -22.83
N VAL A 65 -3.72 9.34 -23.75
CA VAL A 65 -4.29 8.02 -23.48
C VAL A 65 -3.35 6.90 -23.91
N GLU A 66 -3.49 5.73 -23.29
CA GLU A 66 -2.74 4.51 -23.58
C GLU A 66 -1.22 4.69 -23.75
N GLY A 67 -0.71 4.64 -24.98
CA GLY A 67 0.72 4.57 -25.28
C GLY A 67 1.49 5.77 -24.75
N ASP A 68 0.98 6.97 -24.99
CA ASP A 68 1.63 8.22 -24.57
C ASP A 68 1.63 8.36 -23.05
N LEU A 69 0.49 8.08 -22.41
CA LEU A 69 0.39 8.13 -20.95
C LEU A 69 1.30 7.08 -20.27
N ARG A 70 1.37 5.86 -20.83
CA ARG A 70 2.27 4.80 -20.33
C ARG A 70 3.74 5.17 -20.52
N LYS A 71 4.09 5.83 -21.63
CA LYS A 71 5.44 6.33 -21.90
C LYS A 71 5.82 7.42 -20.89
N ASP A 72 4.95 8.41 -20.67
CA ASP A 72 5.14 9.48 -19.68
C ASP A 72 5.32 8.91 -18.27
N ILE A 73 4.49 7.93 -17.87
CA ILE A 73 4.63 7.26 -16.58
C ILE A 73 5.96 6.52 -16.48
N ARG A 74 6.36 5.80 -17.53
CA ARG A 74 7.64 5.06 -17.55
C ARG A 74 8.84 6.01 -17.46
N GLU A 75 8.84 7.10 -18.21
CA GLU A 75 9.87 8.13 -18.15
C GLU A 75 9.93 8.77 -16.76
N ASN A 76 8.77 9.06 -16.15
CA ASN A 76 8.72 9.55 -14.78
C ASN A 76 9.30 8.56 -13.77
N ILE A 77 8.98 7.27 -13.89
CA ILE A 77 9.56 6.21 -13.03
C ILE A 77 11.07 6.12 -13.25
N GLN A 78 11.53 6.17 -14.50
CA GLN A 78 12.96 6.14 -14.84
C GLN A 78 13.70 7.35 -14.27
N ARG A 79 13.11 8.54 -14.35
CA ARG A 79 13.62 9.77 -13.73
C ARG A 79 13.73 9.62 -12.22
N LEU A 80 12.68 9.14 -11.56
CA LEU A 80 12.68 8.91 -10.11
C LEU A 80 13.73 7.87 -9.68
N LYS A 81 13.96 6.83 -10.50
CA LYS A 81 15.06 5.88 -10.29
C LYS A 81 16.43 6.51 -10.43
N ARG A 82 16.67 7.33 -11.47
CA ARG A 82 17.94 8.03 -11.67
C ARG A 82 18.30 8.94 -10.49
N ILE A 83 17.29 9.59 -9.90
CA ILE A 83 17.44 10.40 -8.69
C ILE A 83 17.80 9.54 -7.46
N GLY A 84 17.58 8.21 -7.52
CA GLY A 84 17.81 7.30 -6.40
C GLY A 84 16.71 7.37 -5.33
N CYS A 85 15.54 7.94 -5.65
CA CYS A 85 14.49 8.08 -4.65
C CYS A 85 13.73 6.75 -4.44
N TYR A 86 13.40 6.45 -3.18
CA TYR A 86 12.66 5.23 -2.81
C TYR A 86 11.32 5.10 -3.56
N ARG A 87 10.68 6.23 -3.87
CA ARG A 87 9.47 6.27 -4.68
C ARG A 87 9.68 5.66 -6.07
N GLY A 88 10.78 5.99 -6.75
CA GLY A 88 11.10 5.46 -8.08
C GLY A 88 11.32 3.95 -8.05
N TYR A 89 12.06 3.47 -7.05
CA TYR A 89 12.22 2.03 -6.82
C TYR A 89 10.85 1.36 -6.64
N ARG A 90 10.02 1.84 -5.70
CA ARG A 90 8.67 1.30 -5.42
C ARG A 90 7.74 1.26 -6.63
N HIS A 91 7.68 2.33 -7.42
CA HIS A 91 6.81 2.35 -8.60
C HIS A 91 7.23 1.32 -9.65
N SER A 92 8.51 0.96 -9.71
CA SER A 92 9.00 0.00 -10.69
C SER A 92 8.81 -1.46 -10.32
N VAL A 93 8.81 -1.77 -9.01
CA VAL A 93 8.53 -3.12 -8.51
C VAL A 93 7.03 -3.34 -8.25
N GLY A 94 6.18 -2.37 -8.55
CA GLY A 94 4.77 -2.37 -8.21
C GLY A 94 4.51 -1.90 -6.78
N LEU A 95 3.43 -1.12 -6.60
CA LEU A 95 3.06 -0.52 -5.30
C LEU A 95 2.73 -1.58 -4.23
N LEU A 96 2.26 -2.75 -4.67
CA LEU A 96 1.95 -3.91 -3.85
C LEU A 96 2.83 -5.07 -4.31
N LYS A 97 3.85 -5.38 -3.52
CA LYS A 97 4.68 -6.55 -3.73
C LYS A 97 3.90 -7.74 -3.15
N ASN A 98 3.40 -8.64 -4.00
CA ASN A 98 2.88 -9.93 -3.54
C ASN A 98 4.07 -10.80 -3.13
N ILE A 99 4.66 -10.51 -1.98
CA ILE A 99 5.77 -11.28 -1.42
C ILE A 99 5.17 -12.58 -0.90
N LYS A 100 5.27 -13.65 -1.68
CA LYS A 100 4.81 -14.98 -1.25
C LYS A 100 5.99 -15.76 -0.69
N ASN A 101 5.76 -16.46 0.43
CA ASN A 101 6.68 -17.41 1.06
C ASN A 101 7.99 -16.80 1.59
N VAL A 102 7.89 -15.94 2.61
CA VAL A 102 9.08 -15.52 3.37
C VAL A 102 9.25 -16.44 4.56
N THR A 103 10.29 -17.28 4.55
CA THR A 103 10.60 -18.18 5.68
C THR A 103 11.25 -17.44 6.85
N ASP A 104 12.11 -16.48 6.52
CA ASP A 104 13.03 -15.80 7.45
C ASP A 104 12.78 -14.30 7.43
N GLY A 105 12.60 -13.70 8.60
CA GLY A 105 12.25 -12.29 8.69
C GLY A 105 12.78 -11.56 9.92
N ARG A 106 12.37 -10.30 10.04
CA ARG A 106 12.62 -9.46 11.21
C ARG A 106 11.30 -8.96 11.77
N ILE A 107 11.16 -8.97 13.09
CA ILE A 107 9.99 -8.44 13.79
C ILE A 107 10.44 -7.21 14.55
N TYR A 108 9.89 -6.06 14.19
CA TYR A 108 10.10 -4.78 14.86
C TYR A 108 8.92 -4.47 15.76
N ILE A 109 9.18 -4.26 17.05
CA ILE A 109 8.17 -3.93 18.05
C ILE A 109 8.49 -2.55 18.61
N LEU A 110 7.65 -1.58 18.28
CA LEU A 110 7.70 -0.25 18.84
C LEU A 110 6.75 -0.18 20.04
N ALA A 111 7.31 -0.23 21.24
CA ALA A 111 6.62 -0.13 22.52
C ALA A 111 6.72 1.30 23.07
N THR A 112 5.70 2.11 22.79
CA THR A 112 5.55 3.45 23.39
C THR A 112 4.57 3.40 24.56
N PHE A 113 4.50 4.45 25.37
CA PHE A 113 3.56 4.55 26.49
C PHE A 113 2.08 4.49 26.07
N ASN A 114 1.75 4.89 24.84
CA ASN A 114 0.36 5.05 24.40
C ASN A 114 -0.09 4.01 23.36
N ASN A 115 0.87 3.34 22.72
CA ASN A 115 0.61 2.43 21.61
C ASN A 115 1.76 1.44 21.45
N THR A 116 1.41 0.23 21.00
CA THR A 116 2.37 -0.77 20.54
C THR A 116 2.12 -1.04 19.06
N VAL A 117 3.17 -0.89 18.25
CA VAL A 117 3.12 -1.16 16.81
C VAL A 117 4.10 -2.29 16.51
N VAL A 118 3.62 -3.27 15.76
CA VAL A 118 4.38 -4.47 15.41
C VAL A 118 4.46 -4.53 13.89
N THR A 119 5.67 -4.62 13.37
CA THR A 119 5.93 -4.68 11.94
C THR A 119 6.82 -5.88 11.66
N ILE A 120 6.38 -6.74 10.76
CA ILE A 120 7.12 -7.92 10.32
C ILE A 120 7.65 -7.63 8.92
N THR A 121 8.93 -7.84 8.71
CA THR A 121 9.59 -7.62 7.42
C THR A 121 10.35 -8.85 6.96
N ASP A 122 10.68 -8.89 5.68
CA ASP A 122 11.75 -9.74 5.17
C ASP A 122 13.13 -9.22 5.61
N LEU A 123 14.19 -9.95 5.26
CA LEU A 123 15.58 -9.56 5.55
C LEU A 123 16.01 -8.26 4.86
N THR A 124 15.38 -7.92 3.74
CA THR A 124 15.65 -6.68 2.97
C THR A 124 14.93 -5.46 3.54
N GLY A 125 13.97 -5.65 4.45
CA GLY A 125 13.17 -4.60 5.07
C GLY A 125 11.82 -4.33 4.40
N ASN A 126 11.37 -5.16 3.45
CA ASN A 126 10.00 -5.04 2.92
C ASN A 126 9.01 -5.56 3.97
N VAL A 127 7.97 -4.77 4.26
CA VAL A 127 6.94 -5.14 5.23
C VAL A 127 6.03 -6.23 4.65
N ILE A 128 5.90 -7.33 5.39
CA ILE A 128 5.03 -8.47 5.08
C ILE A 128 3.68 -8.26 5.77
N ALA A 129 3.72 -8.01 7.07
CA ALA A 129 2.56 -7.82 7.90
C ALA A 129 2.84 -6.75 8.95
N TRP A 130 1.79 -6.03 9.36
CA TRP A 130 1.88 -5.09 10.46
C TRP A 130 0.58 -5.07 11.25
N SER A 131 0.69 -4.81 12.53
CA SER A 131 -0.45 -4.60 13.42
C SER A 131 -0.12 -3.53 14.45
N SER A 132 -1.17 -2.98 15.07
CA SER A 132 -1.03 -2.08 16.19
C SER A 132 -2.20 -2.27 17.15
N THR A 133 -2.08 -1.79 18.38
CA THR A 133 -3.20 -1.89 19.34
C THR A 133 -4.45 -1.17 18.84
N GLY A 134 -4.27 -0.09 18.07
CA GLY A 134 -5.38 0.60 17.38
C GLY A 134 -6.04 -0.24 16.29
N LYS A 135 -5.25 -1.01 15.50
CA LYS A 135 -5.77 -1.87 14.42
C LYS A 135 -6.64 -3.01 14.95
N VAL A 136 -6.29 -3.54 16.12
CA VAL A 136 -7.05 -4.61 16.80
C VAL A 136 -8.36 -4.08 17.41
N GLY A 137 -8.56 -2.76 17.44
CA GLY A 137 -9.82 -2.13 17.87
C GLY A 137 -9.76 -1.44 19.23
N PHE A 138 -8.60 -1.43 19.91
CA PHE A 138 -8.45 -0.68 21.16
C PHE A 138 -8.40 0.83 20.88
N LYS A 139 -9.15 1.61 21.66
CA LYS A 139 -9.26 3.08 21.54
C LYS A 139 -8.94 3.75 22.88
N GLY A 140 -8.49 5.01 22.80
CA GLY A 140 -8.19 5.83 23.99
C GLY A 140 -7.08 5.23 24.87
N SER A 141 -7.27 5.32 26.19
CA SER A 141 -6.36 4.80 27.22
C SER A 141 -6.18 3.28 27.16
N ARG A 142 -7.15 2.53 26.63
CA ARG A 142 -7.05 1.06 26.54
C ARG A 142 -5.91 0.59 25.62
N LYS A 143 -5.40 1.47 24.74
CA LYS A 143 -4.29 1.17 23.82
C LYS A 143 -2.94 1.01 24.51
N SER A 144 -2.75 1.57 25.70
CA SER A 144 -1.49 1.46 26.46
C SER A 144 -1.42 0.19 27.31
N THR A 145 -2.48 -0.62 27.36
CA THR A 145 -2.49 -1.80 28.23
C THR A 145 -1.61 -2.94 27.67
N PRO A 146 -0.95 -3.74 28.53
CA PRO A 146 -0.18 -4.92 28.11
C PRO A 146 -1.05 -5.96 27.37
N PHE A 147 -2.33 -6.04 27.72
CA PHE A 147 -3.28 -6.92 27.04
C PHE A 147 -3.47 -6.50 25.58
N ALA A 148 -3.69 -5.20 25.32
CA ALA A 148 -3.80 -4.69 23.97
C ALA A 148 -2.53 -4.94 23.14
N ALA A 149 -1.35 -4.82 23.77
CA ALA A 149 -0.08 -5.15 23.12
C ALA A 149 0.01 -6.64 22.77
N THR A 150 -0.42 -7.54 23.67
CA THR A 150 -0.47 -8.99 23.42
C THR A 150 -1.31 -9.30 22.18
N SER A 151 -2.53 -8.76 22.10
CA SER A 151 -3.42 -8.97 20.96
C SER A 151 -2.89 -8.39 19.64
N ALA A 152 -2.15 -7.28 19.69
CA ALA A 152 -1.53 -6.69 18.50
C ALA A 152 -0.39 -7.57 17.96
N ILE A 153 0.41 -8.16 18.87
CA ILE A 153 1.53 -9.03 18.51
C ILE A 153 1.03 -10.35 17.93
N THR A 154 0.04 -10.98 18.57
CA THR A 154 -0.56 -12.22 18.03
C THR A 154 -1.12 -12.00 16.63
N ALA A 155 -1.93 -10.95 16.44
CA ALA A 155 -2.51 -10.63 15.13
C ALA A 155 -1.45 -10.36 14.04
N ALA A 156 -0.35 -9.68 14.38
CA ALA A 156 0.76 -9.47 13.44
C ALA A 156 1.45 -10.78 13.08
N VAL A 157 1.72 -11.62 14.07
CA VAL A 157 2.41 -12.90 13.90
C VAL A 157 1.56 -13.90 13.12
N ASP A 158 0.26 -13.98 13.39
CA ASP A 158 -0.65 -14.86 12.66
C ASP A 158 -0.74 -14.46 11.18
N ALA A 159 -0.80 -13.14 10.90
CA ALA A 159 -0.70 -12.63 9.53
C ALA A 159 0.67 -12.93 8.88
N GLY A 160 1.76 -12.90 9.66
CA GLY A 160 3.10 -13.29 9.19
C GLY A 160 3.21 -14.79 8.88
N LYS A 161 2.63 -15.65 9.71
CA LYS A 161 2.58 -17.11 9.50
C LYS A 161 1.78 -17.47 8.25
N ALA A 162 0.66 -16.80 8.00
CA ALA A 162 -0.11 -16.97 6.77
C ALA A 162 0.71 -16.67 5.50
N MET A 163 1.74 -15.83 5.62
CA MET A 163 2.68 -15.47 4.55
C MET A 163 3.94 -16.36 4.50
N GLY A 164 4.04 -17.37 5.38
CA GLY A 164 5.10 -18.38 5.39
C GLY A 164 6.21 -18.19 6.42
N LEU A 165 6.10 -17.23 7.36
CA LEU A 165 7.14 -16.93 8.34
C LEU A 165 7.36 -18.08 9.33
N ARG A 166 8.60 -18.58 9.40
CA ARG A 166 9.00 -19.68 10.30
C ARG A 166 9.99 -19.24 11.37
N GLN A 167 10.93 -18.38 11.01
CA GLN A 167 11.94 -17.85 11.92
C GLN A 167 12.11 -16.35 11.77
N ALA A 168 12.37 -15.68 12.89
CA ALA A 168 12.59 -14.24 12.85
C ALA A 168 13.52 -13.73 13.95
N ALA A 169 14.29 -12.69 13.63
CA ALA A 169 14.99 -11.88 14.62
C ALA A 169 14.06 -10.77 15.15
N VAL A 170 14.06 -10.55 16.46
CA VAL A 170 13.15 -9.64 17.15
C VAL A 170 13.93 -8.40 17.59
N TYR A 171 13.42 -7.22 17.23
CA TYR A 171 13.97 -5.93 17.61
C TYR A 171 12.91 -5.14 18.37
N ILE A 172 13.19 -4.83 19.63
CA ILE A 172 12.26 -4.08 20.50
C ILE A 172 12.78 -2.65 20.67
N LYS A 173 11.89 -1.67 20.54
CA LYS A 173 12.18 -0.25 20.68
C LYS A 173 11.22 0.41 21.65
N GLY A 174 11.76 1.07 22.67
CA GLY A 174 11.02 1.94 23.58
C GLY A 174 10.65 1.29 24.91
N PRO A 175 10.35 2.11 25.94
CA PRO A 175 10.16 1.65 27.32
C PRO A 175 8.71 1.25 27.66
N GLY A 176 7.79 1.29 26.70
CA GLY A 176 6.36 1.12 26.98
C GLY A 176 5.96 -0.28 27.45
N PRO A 177 4.74 -0.43 28.02
CA PRO A 177 4.22 -1.71 28.56
C PRO A 177 4.10 -2.82 27.51
N GLY A 178 4.14 -2.49 26.22
CA GLY A 178 4.19 -3.46 25.13
C GLY A 178 5.50 -4.26 25.07
N ARG A 179 6.54 -3.82 25.77
CA ARG A 179 7.85 -4.48 25.82
C ARG A 179 7.78 -5.84 26.51
N ASP A 180 7.32 -5.87 27.76
CA ASP A 180 7.22 -7.11 28.53
C ASP A 180 6.17 -8.06 27.95
N ALA A 181 5.07 -7.47 27.43
CA ALA A 181 4.06 -8.21 26.70
C ALA A 181 4.65 -8.94 25.49
N ALA A 182 5.56 -8.29 24.74
CA ALA A 182 6.22 -8.91 23.60
C ALA A 182 7.11 -10.09 24.00
N LEU A 183 7.90 -9.94 25.06
CA LEU A 183 8.75 -11.03 25.57
C LEU A 183 7.93 -12.25 25.96
N ARG A 184 6.78 -12.04 26.62
CA ARG A 184 5.88 -13.12 27.03
C ARG A 184 5.27 -13.83 25.83
N VAL A 185 4.79 -13.06 24.85
CA VAL A 185 4.03 -13.58 23.70
C VAL A 185 4.95 -14.29 22.70
N LEU A 186 6.12 -13.74 22.42
CA LEU A 186 7.06 -14.32 21.45
C LEU A 186 7.69 -15.63 21.92
N ARG A 187 7.78 -15.88 23.23
CA ARG A 187 8.23 -17.17 23.78
C ARG A 187 7.19 -18.27 23.60
N GLY A 188 5.90 -17.92 23.63
CA GLY A 188 4.79 -18.89 23.52
C GLY A 188 4.29 -19.10 22.09
N ILE A 189 4.58 -18.18 21.17
CA ILE A 189 4.18 -18.33 19.78
C ILE A 189 5.17 -19.22 19.02
N GLY A 190 4.67 -20.20 18.27
CA GLY A 190 5.44 -21.12 17.42
C GLY A 190 6.15 -20.49 16.21
N ILE A 191 6.89 -19.40 16.40
CA ILE A 191 7.93 -18.91 15.49
C ILE A 191 9.26 -19.08 16.22
N LYS A 192 10.28 -19.59 15.52
CA LYS A 192 11.63 -19.69 16.08
C LYS A 192 12.26 -18.30 16.16
N VAL A 193 12.50 -17.81 17.37
CA VAL A 193 13.22 -16.56 17.59
C VAL A 193 14.71 -16.82 17.49
N THR A 194 15.37 -16.22 16.50
CA THR A 194 16.82 -16.39 16.27
C THR A 194 17.63 -15.50 17.21
N GLU A 195 17.20 -14.25 17.35
CA GLU A 195 17.88 -13.23 18.15
C GLU A 195 16.85 -12.26 18.71
N MET A 196 17.16 -11.66 19.86
CA MET A 196 16.34 -10.64 20.47
C MET A 196 17.21 -9.46 20.90
N GLN A 197 17.00 -8.29 20.29
CA GLN A 197 17.78 -7.08 20.56
C GLN A 197 16.91 -5.93 21.04
N ASP A 198 17.43 -5.14 21.99
CA ASP A 198 16.91 -3.82 22.31
C ASP A 198 17.56 -2.76 21.42
N VAL A 199 16.77 -2.09 20.60
CA VAL A 199 17.21 -1.00 19.70
C VAL A 199 16.65 0.35 20.15
N THR A 200 16.38 0.51 21.46
CA THR A 200 15.93 1.78 22.04
C THR A 200 17.03 2.83 21.89
N PRO A 201 16.78 3.95 21.19
CA PRO A 201 17.79 4.98 20.98
C PRO A 201 18.06 5.73 22.29
N ILE A 202 19.32 5.74 22.72
CA ILE A 202 19.79 6.49 23.89
C ILE A 202 20.44 7.79 23.37
N PRO A 203 19.87 8.97 23.65
CA PRO A 203 20.44 10.24 23.19
C PRO A 203 21.64 10.64 24.06
N HIS A 204 22.75 11.01 23.43
CA HIS A 204 23.93 11.58 24.10
C HIS A 204 23.85 13.12 24.11
N ASN A 205 23.04 13.68 25.01
CA ASN A 205 22.86 15.14 25.17
C ASN A 205 22.56 15.90 23.86
N GLY A 206 21.79 15.29 22.95
CA GLY A 206 21.44 15.88 21.66
C GLY A 206 20.36 16.95 21.76
N ALA A 207 19.18 16.72 21.16
CA ALA A 207 18.09 17.69 21.21
C ALA A 207 17.55 17.88 22.64
N ARG A 208 17.23 19.13 23.00
CA ARG A 208 16.61 19.48 24.29
C ARG A 208 15.28 18.74 24.48
N ALA A 209 15.13 18.03 25.60
CA ALA A 209 13.88 17.37 25.96
C ALA A 209 12.73 18.39 26.11
N LYS A 210 11.51 17.96 25.80
CA LYS A 210 10.31 18.79 25.99
C LYS A 210 10.18 19.17 27.47
N LYS A 211 9.75 20.41 27.74
CA LYS A 211 9.47 20.89 29.11
C LYS A 211 8.64 19.85 29.88
N PRO A 212 9.05 19.47 31.10
CA PRO A 212 8.27 18.57 31.94
C PRO A 212 6.84 19.07 32.07
N ARG A 213 5.88 18.17 31.89
CA ARG A 213 4.48 18.48 32.24
C ARG A 213 4.41 18.53 33.75
N HIS A 214 3.89 19.64 34.27
CA HIS A 214 3.60 19.74 35.69
C HIS A 214 2.33 18.93 35.94
N GLY A 215 2.39 18.04 36.92
CA GLY A 215 1.24 17.25 37.37
C GLY A 215 0.28 18.11 38.17
#